data_AF-A0A1I5RVS5-F1
#
_entry.id   AF-A0A1I5RVS5-F1
#
_cell.length_a   1.000
_cell.length_b   1.000
_cell.length_c   1.000
_cell.angle_alpha   90.00
_cell.angle_beta   90.00
_cell.angle_gamma   90.00
#
_symmetry.space_group_name_H-M   'P 1'
#
loop_
_entity.id
_entity.type
_entity.pdbx_description
1 polymer ?
#
loop_
_entity_poly.entity_id
_entity_poly.type
_entity_poly.pdbx_seq_one_letter_code
_entity_poly.pdbx_strand_id
1 'polypeptide(L)'
;MSETVNVGEIAEKLSVDIFGSFFWQMKDKWNENFNCHCPAHLGSDGKPKTQHPGDAIFYYEDPYLGSTIYLHTDLKAYKKESIGKQKLRDAFKSLAVTVECARDSESWRSSFAITDCDNYEVRGLLFVHNHDHGYEKPFYGLIEKIGFDSIPIPPNVYLHYLGPHDINRLFTIANDMIRLTSQKKMSSEYTFYYPDLVLRRRQGDVWGQPATIEALTSPYLIVQHKGTDKTEPGYVVYYNRPGASHTEFEYFLDSLSRYQMLESGKSVQIRVTVPNADPQMVANFKAAKERYAKAWGFDPIRETVLNAISFEAVTAVTDSYNPGWMGWRN
;
A
#
# COMPACT_ATOMS: atom_id res chain seq x y z
N MET A 1 -28.87 12.19 -3.33
CA MET A 1 -28.29 11.54 -4.52
C MET A 1 -27.03 12.26 -5.01
N SER A 2 -26.95 13.60 -5.01
CA SER A 2 -25.71 14.33 -5.36
C SER A 2 -24.58 14.19 -4.33
N GLU A 3 -24.86 14.19 -3.03
CA GLU A 3 -23.82 14.08 -1.98
C GLU A 3 -23.07 12.74 -2.03
N THR A 4 -23.77 11.63 -2.29
CA THR A 4 -23.15 10.29 -2.37
C THR A 4 -22.27 10.12 -3.60
N VAL A 5 -22.69 10.69 -4.75
CA VAL A 5 -21.88 10.69 -5.99
C VAL A 5 -20.60 11.50 -5.79
N ASN A 6 -20.69 12.68 -5.19
CA ASN A 6 -19.51 13.50 -4.89
C ASN A 6 -18.53 12.83 -3.93
N VAL A 7 -19.00 11.94 -3.04
CA VAL A 7 -18.15 11.23 -2.06
C VAL A 7 -17.47 10.00 -2.69
N GLY A 8 -18.12 9.32 -3.64
CA GLY A 8 -17.50 8.22 -4.40
C GLY A 8 -16.34 8.70 -5.27
N GLU A 9 -16.56 9.81 -6.01
CA GLU A 9 -15.54 10.42 -6.88
C GLU A 9 -14.28 10.86 -6.11
N ILE A 10 -14.42 11.21 -4.84
CA ILE A 10 -13.27 11.54 -3.97
C ILE A 10 -12.38 10.32 -3.76
N ALA A 11 -12.96 9.17 -3.42
CA ALA A 11 -12.20 7.94 -3.21
C ALA A 11 -11.49 7.50 -4.47
N GLU A 12 -12.14 7.62 -5.63
CA GLU A 12 -11.58 7.30 -6.94
C GLU A 12 -10.37 8.17 -7.24
N LYS A 13 -10.52 9.51 -7.21
CA LYS A 13 -9.43 10.43 -7.52
C LYS A 13 -8.25 10.26 -6.55
N LEU A 14 -8.55 10.14 -5.25
CA LEU A 14 -7.53 9.91 -4.24
C LEU A 14 -6.78 8.60 -4.48
N SER A 15 -7.47 7.53 -4.83
CA SER A 15 -6.84 6.23 -5.09
C SER A 15 -5.89 6.29 -6.29
N VAL A 16 -6.26 7.00 -7.37
CA VAL A 16 -5.40 7.20 -8.55
C VAL A 16 -4.16 8.03 -8.20
N ASP A 17 -4.32 9.13 -7.48
CA ASP A 17 -3.22 10.01 -7.06
C ASP A 17 -2.19 9.27 -6.18
N ILE A 18 -2.68 8.38 -5.31
CA ILE A 18 -1.85 7.55 -4.46
C ILE A 18 -1.13 6.49 -5.30
N PHE A 19 -1.89 5.61 -5.96
CA PHE A 19 -1.36 4.38 -6.53
C PHE A 19 -0.45 4.59 -7.74
N GLY A 20 -0.61 5.69 -8.49
CA GLY A 20 0.30 6.03 -9.58
C GLY A 20 1.76 6.21 -9.13
N SER A 21 1.99 6.72 -7.91
CA SER A 21 3.34 6.87 -7.34
C SER A 21 4.00 5.53 -6.98
N PHE A 22 3.23 4.45 -6.98
CA PHE A 22 3.66 3.09 -6.66
C PHE A 22 3.76 2.19 -7.89
N PHE A 23 3.70 2.79 -9.09
CA PHE A 23 3.66 2.13 -10.40
C PHE A 23 2.47 1.19 -10.60
N TRP A 24 1.36 1.47 -9.92
CA TRP A 24 0.10 0.79 -10.20
C TRP A 24 -0.61 1.51 -11.33
N GLN A 25 -1.35 0.73 -12.11
CA GLN A 25 -2.18 1.22 -13.18
C GLN A 25 -3.65 0.88 -12.89
N MET A 26 -4.55 1.72 -13.37
CA MET A 26 -5.99 1.48 -13.30
C MET A 26 -6.49 1.10 -14.69
N LYS A 27 -7.45 0.19 -14.79
CA LYS A 27 -8.13 -0.12 -16.06
C LYS A 27 -9.08 1.01 -16.47
N ASP A 28 -9.14 1.27 -17.78
CA ASP A 28 -9.96 2.35 -18.37
C ASP A 28 -11.46 2.15 -18.17
N LYS A 29 -11.90 0.89 -18.04
CA LYS A 29 -13.26 0.55 -17.67
C LYS A 29 -13.33 0.32 -16.17
N TRP A 30 -14.27 1.01 -15.52
CA TRP A 30 -14.44 1.08 -14.08
C TRP A 30 -15.90 1.43 -13.78
N ASN A 31 -16.36 1.22 -12.54
CA ASN A 31 -17.76 1.27 -12.16
C ASN A 31 -18.66 0.37 -13.05
N GLU A 32 -18.16 -0.82 -13.37
CA GLU A 32 -18.85 -1.81 -14.19
C GLU A 32 -19.35 -2.98 -13.34
N ASN A 33 -20.48 -3.56 -13.76
CA ASN A 33 -20.95 -4.83 -13.23
C ASN A 33 -20.51 -5.97 -14.14
N PHE A 34 -20.34 -7.16 -13.57
CA PHE A 34 -20.13 -8.38 -14.35
C PHE A 34 -21.08 -9.48 -13.88
N ASN A 35 -21.37 -10.42 -14.78
CA ASN A 35 -22.34 -11.47 -14.50
C ASN A 35 -21.78 -12.46 -13.47
N CYS A 36 -22.62 -12.79 -12.48
CA CYS A 36 -22.37 -13.86 -11.55
C CYS A 36 -22.62 -15.21 -12.24
N HIS A 37 -21.68 -16.14 -12.14
CA HIS A 37 -21.83 -17.51 -12.65
C HIS A 37 -22.03 -18.55 -11.53
N CYS A 38 -21.95 -18.14 -10.26
CA CYS A 38 -22.09 -19.03 -9.11
C CYS A 38 -23.48 -18.92 -8.46
N PRO A 39 -24.35 -19.95 -8.57
CA PRO A 39 -25.69 -19.91 -7.98
C PRO A 39 -25.71 -19.84 -6.45
N ALA A 40 -24.61 -20.22 -5.79
CA ALA A 40 -24.48 -20.17 -4.34
C ALA A 40 -24.26 -18.74 -3.81
N HIS A 41 -23.95 -17.77 -4.67
CA HIS A 41 -23.81 -16.37 -4.27
C HIS A 41 -25.20 -15.78 -4.06
N LEU A 42 -25.63 -15.65 -2.80
CA LEU A 42 -26.95 -15.10 -2.47
C LEU A 42 -26.89 -13.59 -2.22
N GLY A 43 -27.92 -12.88 -2.69
CA GLY A 43 -28.20 -11.50 -2.37
C GLY A 43 -28.82 -11.32 -0.99
N SER A 44 -29.09 -10.07 -0.62
CA SER A 44 -29.72 -9.71 0.67
C SER A 44 -31.14 -10.28 0.82
N ASP A 45 -31.79 -10.61 -0.30
CA ASP A 45 -33.12 -11.22 -0.37
C ASP A 45 -33.09 -12.75 -0.37
N GLY A 46 -31.91 -13.36 -0.22
CA GLY A 46 -31.71 -14.81 -0.22
C GLY A 46 -31.78 -15.45 -1.62
N LYS A 47 -31.88 -14.65 -2.69
CA LYS A 47 -31.90 -15.16 -4.06
C LYS A 47 -30.50 -15.17 -4.67
N PRO A 48 -30.21 -16.04 -5.65
CA PRO A 48 -28.95 -16.01 -6.38
C PRO A 48 -28.69 -14.63 -7.00
N LYS A 49 -27.49 -14.10 -6.80
CA LYS A 49 -27.01 -12.88 -7.43
C LYS A 49 -26.92 -13.08 -8.94
N THR A 50 -27.38 -12.09 -9.69
CA THR A 50 -27.22 -12.05 -11.15
C THR A 50 -25.91 -11.39 -11.54
N GLN A 51 -25.45 -10.42 -10.75
CA GLN A 51 -24.27 -9.61 -11.04
C GLN A 51 -23.46 -9.29 -9.78
N HIS A 52 -22.18 -8.99 -10.00
CA HIS A 52 -21.25 -8.46 -9.01
C HIS A 52 -20.77 -7.05 -9.42
N PRO A 53 -20.70 -6.10 -8.47
CA PRO A 53 -20.16 -4.77 -8.75
C PRO A 53 -18.63 -4.74 -8.71
N GLY A 54 -18.04 -3.79 -9.42
CA GLY A 54 -16.63 -3.42 -9.28
C GLY A 54 -16.41 -1.93 -9.52
N ASP A 55 -15.82 -1.26 -8.54
CA ASP A 55 -15.61 0.19 -8.62
C ASP A 55 -14.38 0.50 -9.47
N ALA A 56 -13.25 -0.17 -9.19
CA ALA A 56 -12.01 0.01 -9.95
C ALA A 56 -11.18 -1.28 -9.99
N ILE A 57 -10.40 -1.46 -11.07
CA ILE A 57 -9.39 -2.51 -11.17
C ILE A 57 -8.01 -1.86 -11.22
N PHE A 58 -7.26 -1.99 -10.13
CA PHE A 58 -5.83 -1.64 -10.10
C PHE A 58 -4.98 -2.86 -10.45
N TYR A 59 -3.81 -2.64 -11.03
CA TYR A 59 -2.90 -3.74 -11.32
C TYR A 59 -1.43 -3.33 -11.32
N TYR A 60 -0.58 -4.33 -11.12
CA TYR A 60 0.87 -4.26 -11.19
C TYR A 60 1.44 -5.65 -11.48
N GLU A 61 2.68 -5.72 -11.98
CA GLU A 61 3.41 -6.98 -12.12
C GLU A 61 4.09 -7.33 -10.80
N ASP A 62 3.83 -8.53 -10.25
CA ASP A 62 4.45 -8.93 -8.99
C ASP A 62 5.92 -9.33 -9.20
N PRO A 63 6.86 -8.70 -8.46
CA PRO A 63 8.30 -8.93 -8.60
C PRO A 63 8.70 -10.39 -8.35
N TYR A 64 8.01 -11.12 -7.48
CA TYR A 64 8.40 -12.48 -7.09
C TYR A 64 7.58 -13.56 -7.82
N LEU A 65 6.33 -13.28 -8.14
CA LEU A 65 5.45 -14.23 -8.85
C LEU A 65 5.65 -14.17 -10.36
N GLY A 66 6.05 -13.02 -10.92
CA GLY A 66 6.13 -12.80 -12.37
C GLY A 66 4.77 -12.87 -13.06
N SER A 67 3.70 -12.62 -12.29
CA SER A 67 2.32 -12.60 -12.74
C SER A 67 1.74 -11.21 -12.51
N THR A 68 0.79 -10.82 -13.35
CA THR A 68 0.02 -9.58 -13.13
C THR A 68 -0.97 -9.79 -11.99
N ILE A 69 -0.93 -8.93 -10.98
CA ILE A 69 -1.92 -8.93 -9.91
C ILE A 69 -3.00 -7.91 -10.25
N TYR A 70 -4.22 -8.38 -10.47
CA TYR A 70 -5.40 -7.54 -10.61
C TYR A 70 -6.11 -7.41 -9.26
N LEU A 71 -6.24 -6.19 -8.77
CA LEU A 71 -6.94 -5.84 -7.54
C LEU A 71 -8.35 -5.36 -7.88
N HIS A 72 -9.32 -6.25 -7.74
CA HIS A 72 -10.74 -5.91 -7.79
C HIS A 72 -11.08 -5.06 -6.56
N THR A 73 -11.24 -3.76 -6.76
CA THR A 73 -11.25 -2.79 -5.67
C THR A 73 -12.67 -2.31 -5.37
N ASP A 74 -13.02 -2.36 -4.08
CA ASP A 74 -14.24 -1.79 -3.51
C ASP A 74 -13.86 -0.47 -2.80
N LEU A 75 -14.28 0.65 -3.39
CA LEU A 75 -13.97 2.00 -2.92
C LEU A 75 -15.07 2.47 -1.96
N LYS A 76 -14.72 2.59 -0.69
CA LYS A 76 -15.61 3.05 0.37
C LYS A 76 -15.14 4.39 0.93
N ALA A 77 -15.96 5.42 0.75
CA ALA A 77 -15.77 6.69 1.44
C ALA A 77 -16.83 6.88 2.53
N TYR A 78 -16.39 6.95 3.79
CA TYR A 78 -17.25 6.98 4.97
C TYR A 78 -16.94 8.17 5.88
N LYS A 79 -17.99 8.74 6.48
CA LYS A 79 -17.86 9.60 7.67
C LYS A 79 -17.41 8.75 8.86
N LYS A 80 -16.76 9.35 9.86
CA LYS A 80 -16.21 8.67 11.05
C LYS A 80 -17.22 7.71 11.69
N GLU A 81 -18.45 8.13 11.87
CA GLU A 81 -19.52 7.37 12.54
C GLU A 81 -20.01 6.18 11.69
N SER A 82 -19.74 6.23 10.38
CA SER A 82 -20.11 5.17 9.44
C SER A 82 -19.05 4.08 9.31
N ILE A 83 -17.87 4.26 9.88
CA ILE A 83 -16.84 3.21 9.90
C ILE A 83 -17.10 2.29 11.09
N GLY A 84 -17.72 1.13 10.84
CA GLY A 84 -18.14 0.20 11.88
C GLY A 84 -18.02 -1.27 11.48
N LYS A 85 -17.98 -2.14 12.49
CA LYS A 85 -17.75 -3.59 12.35
C LYS A 85 -18.69 -4.25 11.33
N GLN A 86 -19.99 -4.01 11.45
CA GLN A 86 -20.99 -4.67 10.59
C GLN A 86 -20.82 -4.27 9.13
N LYS A 87 -20.67 -2.97 8.84
CA LYS A 87 -20.46 -2.48 7.47
C LYS A 87 -19.19 -3.06 6.82
N LEU A 88 -18.08 -3.11 7.57
CA LEU A 88 -16.84 -3.72 7.06
C LEU A 88 -17.00 -5.22 6.84
N ARG A 89 -17.65 -5.92 7.77
CA ARG A 89 -17.95 -7.36 7.64
C ARG A 89 -18.75 -7.64 6.37
N ASP A 90 -19.78 -6.84 6.10
CA ASP A 90 -20.62 -6.98 4.91
C ASP A 90 -19.84 -6.65 3.63
N ALA A 91 -18.97 -5.63 3.67
CA ALA A 91 -18.07 -5.29 2.56
C ALA A 91 -17.12 -6.45 2.24
N PHE A 92 -16.43 -7.02 3.25
CA PHE A 92 -15.54 -8.17 3.05
C PHE A 92 -16.29 -9.39 2.52
N LYS A 93 -17.47 -9.71 3.05
CA LYS A 93 -18.28 -10.83 2.55
C LYS A 93 -18.66 -10.63 1.09
N SER A 94 -19.08 -9.41 0.72
CA SER A 94 -19.42 -9.08 -0.67
C SER A 94 -18.20 -9.17 -1.58
N LEU A 95 -17.05 -8.65 -1.15
CA LEU A 95 -15.82 -8.67 -1.91
C LEU A 95 -15.29 -10.10 -2.10
N ALA A 96 -15.37 -10.95 -1.07
CA ALA A 96 -14.94 -12.35 -1.14
C ALA A 96 -15.63 -13.12 -2.28
N VAL A 97 -16.96 -13.08 -2.32
CA VAL A 97 -17.75 -13.77 -3.35
C VAL A 97 -17.57 -13.13 -4.74
N THR A 98 -17.34 -11.81 -4.79
CA THR A 98 -17.03 -11.12 -6.04
C THR A 98 -15.69 -11.59 -6.61
N VAL A 99 -14.64 -11.67 -5.79
CA VAL A 99 -13.31 -12.13 -6.24
C VAL A 99 -13.34 -13.60 -6.65
N GLU A 100 -14.05 -14.46 -5.89
CA GLU A 100 -14.28 -15.85 -6.29
C GLU A 100 -14.87 -15.95 -7.70
N CYS A 101 -15.91 -15.15 -7.98
CA CYS A 101 -16.53 -15.15 -9.30
C CYS A 101 -15.59 -14.58 -10.38
N ALA A 102 -14.85 -13.51 -10.06
CA ALA A 102 -14.02 -12.77 -11.01
C ALA A 102 -12.86 -13.61 -11.58
N ARG A 103 -12.27 -14.48 -10.76
CA ARG A 103 -11.12 -15.33 -11.14
C ARG A 103 -11.36 -16.18 -12.39
N ASP A 104 -12.57 -16.69 -12.54
CA ASP A 104 -12.94 -17.60 -13.64
C ASP A 104 -14.03 -17.02 -14.56
N SER A 105 -14.25 -15.69 -14.53
CA SER A 105 -15.33 -15.05 -15.28
C SER A 105 -14.85 -14.36 -16.56
N GLU A 106 -15.28 -14.88 -17.71
CA GLU A 106 -15.11 -14.20 -19.00
C GLU A 106 -15.87 -12.87 -19.06
N SER A 107 -17.02 -12.79 -18.38
CA SER A 107 -17.76 -11.53 -18.23
C SER A 107 -16.93 -10.49 -17.48
N TRP A 108 -16.22 -10.87 -16.42
CA TRP A 108 -15.34 -9.96 -15.68
C TRP A 108 -14.21 -9.43 -16.58
N ARG A 109 -13.51 -10.34 -17.28
CA ARG A 109 -12.43 -9.95 -18.20
C ARG A 109 -12.92 -8.98 -19.28
N SER A 110 -14.10 -9.25 -19.85
CA SER A 110 -14.69 -8.42 -20.90
C SER A 110 -15.18 -7.05 -20.38
N SER A 111 -15.81 -7.03 -19.20
CA SER A 111 -16.28 -5.79 -18.54
C SER A 111 -15.11 -4.86 -18.22
N PHE A 112 -13.96 -5.38 -17.80
CA PHE A 112 -12.81 -4.57 -17.38
C PHE A 112 -11.66 -4.51 -18.40
N ALA A 113 -11.90 -4.96 -19.65
CA ALA A 113 -10.90 -4.99 -20.71
C ALA A 113 -9.57 -5.64 -20.28
N ILE A 114 -9.67 -6.80 -19.64
CA ILE A 114 -8.54 -7.66 -19.30
C ILE A 114 -8.23 -8.50 -20.54
N THR A 115 -7.22 -8.08 -21.29
CA THR A 115 -6.69 -8.82 -22.44
C THR A 115 -5.98 -10.09 -21.98
N ASP A 116 -5.90 -11.10 -22.85
CA ASP A 116 -5.31 -12.42 -22.58
C ASP A 116 -3.85 -12.31 -22.12
N CYS A 117 -3.67 -12.11 -20.82
CA CYS A 117 -2.45 -12.39 -20.09
C CYS A 117 -2.61 -13.81 -19.57
N ASP A 118 -1.72 -14.72 -19.94
CA ASP A 118 -1.83 -16.12 -19.51
C ASP A 118 -1.45 -16.32 -18.03
N ASN A 119 -0.81 -15.32 -17.40
CA ASN A 119 -0.30 -15.41 -16.04
C ASN A 119 -0.73 -14.21 -15.18
N TYR A 120 -1.96 -14.26 -14.65
CA TYR A 120 -2.48 -13.27 -13.72
C TYR A 120 -3.18 -13.90 -12.51
N GLU A 121 -3.33 -13.10 -11.46
CA GLU A 121 -4.09 -13.45 -10.26
C GLU A 121 -5.06 -12.32 -9.93
N VAL A 122 -6.32 -12.66 -9.61
CA VAL A 122 -7.32 -11.68 -9.15
C VAL A 122 -7.40 -11.74 -7.63
N ARG A 123 -7.16 -10.59 -6.99
CA ARG A 123 -7.27 -10.39 -5.53
C ARG A 123 -8.27 -9.27 -5.25
N GLY A 124 -8.86 -9.25 -4.06
CA GLY A 124 -9.75 -8.18 -3.63
C GLY A 124 -8.99 -7.08 -2.88
N LEU A 125 -9.38 -5.82 -3.09
CA LEU A 125 -8.90 -4.70 -2.28
C LEU A 125 -10.10 -3.90 -1.73
N LEU A 126 -10.21 -3.82 -0.40
CA LEU A 126 -11.17 -2.92 0.26
C LEU A 126 -10.45 -1.61 0.63
N PHE A 127 -10.81 -0.51 -0.04
CA PHE A 127 -10.25 0.82 0.21
C PHE A 127 -11.23 1.65 1.04
N VAL A 128 -10.87 2.00 2.27
CA VAL A 128 -11.77 2.70 3.20
C VAL A 128 -11.27 4.10 3.56
N HIS A 129 -11.67 5.09 2.78
CA HIS A 129 -11.36 6.50 3.01
C HIS A 129 -12.29 7.13 4.05
N ASN A 130 -11.72 7.94 4.94
CA ASN A 130 -12.46 8.74 5.90
C ASN A 130 -12.49 10.21 5.45
N HIS A 131 -13.54 10.59 4.73
CA HIS A 131 -13.63 11.90 4.06
C HIS A 131 -13.94 13.09 4.99
N ASP A 132 -14.22 12.85 6.27
CA ASP A 132 -14.36 13.90 7.28
C ASP A 132 -13.14 14.01 8.20
N HIS A 133 -12.10 13.20 7.97
CA HIS A 133 -10.84 13.14 8.71
C HIS A 133 -11.01 13.01 10.24
N GLY A 134 -12.19 12.58 10.72
CA GLY A 134 -12.50 12.45 12.14
C GLY A 134 -12.14 11.08 12.74
N TYR A 135 -11.72 10.11 11.91
CA TYR A 135 -11.43 8.75 12.36
C TYR A 135 -10.01 8.61 12.94
N GLU A 136 -9.94 8.48 14.27
CA GLU A 136 -8.67 8.40 15.03
C GLU A 136 -8.38 7.00 15.61
N LYS A 137 -9.33 6.08 15.50
CA LYS A 137 -9.21 4.76 16.15
C LYS A 137 -8.30 3.84 15.33
N PRO A 138 -7.49 2.97 15.95
CA PRO A 138 -6.72 1.97 15.21
C PRO A 138 -7.63 1.08 14.36
N PHE A 139 -7.50 1.16 13.03
CA PHE A 139 -8.32 0.39 12.10
C PHE A 139 -8.12 -1.12 12.28
N TYR A 140 -6.88 -1.57 12.53
CA TYR A 140 -6.53 -2.96 12.84
C TYR A 140 -7.37 -3.55 13.99
N GLY A 141 -7.59 -2.78 15.08
CA GLY A 141 -8.40 -3.25 16.19
C GLY A 141 -9.89 -3.38 15.87
N LEU A 142 -10.38 -2.73 14.80
CA LEU A 142 -11.72 -2.95 14.26
C LEU A 142 -11.77 -4.21 13.40
N ILE A 143 -10.74 -4.43 12.58
CA ILE A 143 -10.56 -5.61 11.72
C ILE A 143 -10.50 -6.90 12.56
N GLU A 144 -9.72 -6.93 13.64
CA GLU A 144 -9.64 -8.08 14.57
C GLU A 144 -11.02 -8.47 15.13
N LYS A 145 -11.88 -7.48 15.37
CA LYS A 145 -13.22 -7.71 15.91
C LYS A 145 -14.23 -8.21 14.89
N ILE A 146 -13.93 -8.18 13.58
CA ILE A 146 -14.84 -8.63 12.53
C ILE A 146 -15.14 -10.13 12.66
N GLY A 147 -14.16 -10.92 13.11
CA GLY A 147 -14.27 -12.37 13.23
C GLY A 147 -14.33 -13.06 11.87
N PHE A 148 -13.21 -13.03 11.14
CA PHE A 148 -13.11 -13.61 9.78
C PHE A 148 -13.39 -15.11 9.75
N ASP A 149 -13.22 -15.83 10.85
CA ASP A 149 -13.55 -17.26 10.98
C ASP A 149 -15.01 -17.59 10.61
N SER A 150 -15.89 -16.60 10.74
CA SER A 150 -17.32 -16.74 10.43
C SER A 150 -17.72 -16.08 9.10
N ILE A 151 -16.78 -15.46 8.38
CA ILE A 151 -16.99 -15.02 7.00
C ILE A 151 -16.52 -16.19 6.12
N PRO A 152 -17.42 -16.82 5.35
CA PRO A 152 -17.00 -17.86 4.42
C PRO A 152 -16.18 -17.19 3.31
N ILE A 153 -14.86 -17.21 3.44
CA ILE A 153 -13.93 -16.81 2.38
C ILE A 153 -13.63 -18.08 1.58
N PRO A 154 -13.94 -18.10 0.27
CA PRO A 154 -13.67 -19.25 -0.58
C PRO A 154 -12.16 -19.56 -0.66
N PRO A 155 -11.78 -20.83 -0.94
CA PRO A 155 -10.38 -21.21 -1.02
C PRO A 155 -9.65 -20.43 -2.13
N ASN A 156 -8.40 -20.05 -1.85
CA ASN A 156 -7.54 -19.28 -2.76
C ASN A 156 -8.09 -17.89 -3.14
N VAL A 157 -8.96 -17.31 -2.32
CA VAL A 157 -9.35 -15.89 -2.43
C VAL A 157 -8.49 -15.07 -1.46
N TYR A 158 -7.77 -14.10 -2.02
CA TYR A 158 -6.97 -13.15 -1.25
C TYR A 158 -7.70 -11.81 -1.16
N LEU A 159 -7.83 -11.29 0.05
CA LEU A 159 -8.46 -10.00 0.33
C LEU A 159 -7.45 -9.11 1.06
N HIS A 160 -7.23 -7.93 0.49
CA HIS A 160 -6.45 -6.86 1.07
C HIS A 160 -7.38 -5.74 1.53
N TYR A 161 -6.88 -4.90 2.44
CA TYR A 161 -7.60 -3.70 2.84
C TYR A 161 -6.63 -2.56 3.11
N LEU A 162 -7.11 -1.34 2.92
CA LEU A 162 -6.44 -0.11 3.31
C LEU A 162 -7.41 0.72 4.13
N GLY A 163 -7.07 0.92 5.40
CA GLY A 163 -7.86 1.76 6.30
C GLY A 163 -7.51 3.25 6.15
N PRO A 164 -8.23 4.14 6.86
CA PRO A 164 -7.99 5.59 6.79
C PRO A 164 -6.53 5.99 7.07
N HIS A 165 -5.89 5.37 8.07
CA HIS A 165 -4.49 5.65 8.40
C HIS A 165 -3.53 5.14 7.32
N ASP A 166 -3.80 4.00 6.71
CA ASP A 166 -2.97 3.48 5.62
C ASP A 166 -3.06 4.39 4.39
N ILE A 167 -4.27 4.82 4.02
CA ILE A 167 -4.51 5.73 2.89
C ILE A 167 -3.80 7.07 3.12
N ASN A 168 -3.94 7.69 4.29
CA ASN A 168 -3.29 8.95 4.60
C ASN A 168 -1.75 8.83 4.58
N ARG A 169 -1.22 7.70 5.07
CA ARG A 169 0.22 7.41 5.04
C ARG A 169 0.71 7.25 3.60
N LEU A 170 0.01 6.47 2.78
CA LEU A 170 0.38 6.27 1.38
C LEU A 170 0.29 7.58 0.58
N PHE A 171 -0.71 8.42 0.86
CA PHE A 171 -0.80 9.76 0.30
C PHE A 171 0.36 10.66 0.73
N THR A 172 0.75 10.61 2.00
CA THR A 172 1.93 11.32 2.52
C THR A 172 3.21 10.85 1.84
N ILE A 173 3.40 9.54 1.66
CA ILE A 173 4.54 8.94 0.96
C ILE A 173 4.58 9.41 -0.49
N ALA A 174 3.47 9.32 -1.22
CA ALA A 174 3.37 9.77 -2.60
C ALA A 174 3.77 11.25 -2.76
N ASN A 175 3.23 12.13 -1.92
CA ASN A 175 3.57 13.55 -1.92
C ASN A 175 5.04 13.82 -1.55
N ASP A 176 5.59 13.07 -0.61
CA ASP A 176 7.00 13.17 -0.25
C ASP A 176 7.92 12.73 -1.40
N MET A 177 7.60 11.65 -2.11
CA MET A 177 8.34 11.20 -3.29
C MET A 177 8.32 12.27 -4.40
N ILE A 178 7.17 12.88 -4.68
CA ILE A 178 7.02 13.98 -5.64
C ILE A 178 7.88 15.18 -5.20
N ARG A 179 7.87 15.52 -3.92
CA ARG A 179 8.70 16.61 -3.36
C ARG A 179 10.19 16.32 -3.47
N LEU A 180 10.64 15.12 -3.11
CA LEU A 180 12.05 14.73 -3.21
C LEU A 180 12.54 14.77 -4.65
N THR A 181 11.72 14.28 -5.58
CA THR A 181 12.01 14.30 -7.01
C THR A 181 12.09 15.72 -7.55
N SER A 182 11.11 16.58 -7.24
CA SER A 182 11.12 17.99 -7.69
C SER A 182 12.28 18.80 -7.10
N GLN A 183 12.71 18.49 -5.87
CA GLN A 183 13.88 19.10 -5.24
C GLN A 183 15.22 18.50 -5.71
N LYS A 184 15.21 17.51 -6.62
CA LYS A 184 16.39 16.74 -7.06
C LYS A 184 17.13 16.01 -5.94
N LYS A 185 16.47 15.75 -4.80
CA LYS A 185 16.97 14.94 -3.67
C LYS A 185 16.78 13.44 -3.89
N MET A 186 15.97 13.07 -4.88
CA MET A 186 15.74 11.72 -5.36
C MET A 186 15.58 11.79 -6.88
N SER A 187 15.96 10.74 -7.60
CA SER A 187 15.74 10.66 -9.05
C SER A 187 14.29 10.33 -9.37
N SER A 188 13.77 10.83 -10.49
CA SER A 188 12.53 10.31 -11.08
C SER A 188 12.68 8.89 -11.63
N GLU A 189 13.92 8.45 -11.88
CA GLU A 189 14.24 7.06 -12.21
C GLU A 189 14.45 6.26 -10.92
N TYR A 190 13.37 5.68 -10.43
CA TYR A 190 13.37 4.86 -9.21
C TYR A 190 12.67 3.51 -9.41
N THR A 191 12.83 2.64 -8.42
CA THR A 191 12.26 1.29 -8.36
C THR A 191 11.94 0.93 -6.92
N PHE A 192 10.89 0.15 -6.68
CA PHE A 192 10.65 -0.43 -5.37
C PHE A 192 11.59 -1.62 -5.18
N TYR A 193 12.38 -1.59 -4.11
CA TYR A 193 13.46 -2.55 -3.91
C TYR A 193 12.94 -3.82 -3.24
N TYR A 194 13.29 -4.96 -3.85
CA TYR A 194 12.97 -6.29 -3.37
C TYR A 194 14.25 -7.11 -3.29
N PRO A 195 14.65 -7.55 -2.08
CA PRO A 195 15.81 -8.42 -1.92
C PRO A 195 15.50 -9.80 -2.50
N ASP A 196 16.54 -10.51 -2.95
CA ASP A 196 16.38 -11.92 -3.31
C ASP A 196 16.06 -12.74 -2.06
N LEU A 197 15.03 -13.57 -2.14
CA LEU A 197 14.61 -14.45 -1.06
C LEU A 197 15.27 -15.82 -1.21
N VAL A 198 15.35 -16.55 -0.11
CA VAL A 198 15.78 -17.95 -0.14
C VAL A 198 14.80 -18.73 -1.03
N LEU A 199 15.31 -19.28 -2.15
CA LEU A 199 14.56 -20.04 -3.18
C LEU A 199 13.62 -19.25 -4.09
N ARG A 200 13.42 -17.94 -3.89
CA ARG A 200 12.65 -17.09 -4.81
C ARG A 200 13.47 -15.87 -5.22
N ARG A 201 13.70 -15.74 -6.52
CA ARG A 201 14.37 -14.58 -7.11
C ARG A 201 13.35 -13.67 -7.73
N ARG A 202 13.63 -12.38 -7.71
CA ARG A 202 12.82 -11.41 -8.43
C ARG A 202 12.89 -11.68 -9.94
N GLN A 203 11.77 -11.48 -10.62
CA GLN A 203 11.61 -11.58 -12.06
C GLN A 203 11.65 -10.18 -12.71
N GLY A 204 12.08 -10.10 -13.97
CA GLY A 204 12.16 -8.84 -14.72
C GLY A 204 13.35 -7.94 -14.38
N ASP A 205 13.35 -6.72 -14.95
CA ASP A 205 14.41 -5.71 -14.75
C ASP A 205 14.49 -5.25 -13.29
N VAL A 206 15.69 -4.95 -12.80
CA VAL A 206 15.93 -4.36 -11.47
C VAL A 206 15.19 -3.02 -11.31
N TRP A 207 15.00 -2.29 -12.41
CA TRP A 207 14.33 -0.99 -12.44
C TRP A 207 12.87 -1.07 -12.84
N GLY A 208 12.08 -0.07 -12.39
CA GLY A 208 10.65 0.01 -12.70
C GLY A 208 9.77 -1.00 -11.96
N GLN A 209 10.29 -1.67 -10.93
CA GLN A 209 9.53 -2.64 -10.15
C GLN A 209 8.46 -1.90 -9.33
N PRO A 210 7.18 -2.30 -9.39
CA PRO A 210 6.10 -1.68 -8.65
C PRO A 210 6.11 -2.06 -7.16
N ALA A 211 5.47 -1.27 -6.31
CA ALA A 211 5.28 -1.65 -4.90
C ALA A 211 4.13 -2.66 -4.79
N THR A 212 4.31 -3.87 -4.25
CA THR A 212 3.17 -4.77 -4.03
C THR A 212 2.28 -4.25 -2.90
N ILE A 213 1.03 -4.71 -2.83
CA ILE A 213 0.12 -4.30 -1.74
C ILE A 213 0.65 -4.72 -0.36
N GLU A 214 1.37 -5.84 -0.29
CA GLU A 214 2.07 -6.29 0.91
C GLU A 214 3.24 -5.36 1.25
N ALA A 215 4.01 -4.90 0.25
CA ALA A 215 5.07 -3.94 0.47
C ALA A 215 4.53 -2.59 0.97
N LEU A 216 3.40 -2.11 0.42
CA LEU A 216 2.75 -0.87 0.85
C LEU A 216 2.28 -0.89 2.31
N THR A 217 1.93 -2.07 2.83
CA THR A 217 1.44 -2.29 4.20
C THR A 217 2.53 -2.77 5.15
N SER A 218 3.75 -2.96 4.65
CA SER A 218 4.87 -3.50 5.43
C SER A 218 5.41 -2.50 6.48
N PRO A 219 6.23 -3.00 7.44
CA PRO A 219 6.94 -2.16 8.41
C PRO A 219 7.84 -1.07 7.78
N TYR A 220 8.32 -1.28 6.56
CA TYR A 220 9.12 -0.31 5.83
C TYR A 220 9.07 -0.56 4.33
N LEU A 221 9.01 0.51 3.54
CA LEU A 221 9.01 0.46 2.08
C LEU A 221 10.34 1.04 1.56
N ILE A 222 11.06 0.28 0.75
CA ILE A 222 12.38 0.68 0.23
C ILE A 222 12.24 1.12 -1.22
N VAL A 223 12.70 2.34 -1.51
CA VAL A 223 12.78 2.89 -2.86
C VAL A 223 14.25 3.09 -3.22
N GLN A 224 14.69 2.50 -4.32
CA GLN A 224 16.03 2.72 -4.86
C GLN A 224 15.95 3.71 -6.02
N HIS A 225 16.88 4.66 -6.10
CA HIS A 225 16.93 5.65 -7.19
C HIS A 225 18.33 5.76 -7.82
N LYS A 226 18.39 6.16 -9.09
CA LYS A 226 19.66 6.31 -9.86
C LYS A 226 20.49 7.54 -9.54
N GLY A 227 20.08 8.35 -8.57
CA GLY A 227 20.68 9.65 -8.30
C GLY A 227 20.29 10.73 -9.32
N THR A 228 20.80 11.93 -9.10
CA THR A 228 20.64 13.13 -9.95
C THR A 228 21.98 13.85 -10.01
N ASP A 229 22.09 14.93 -10.79
CA ASP A 229 23.29 15.79 -10.79
C ASP A 229 23.63 16.38 -9.41
N LYS A 230 22.69 16.35 -8.45
CA LYS A 230 22.85 16.90 -7.09
C LYS A 230 22.92 15.84 -6.00
N THR A 231 22.53 14.60 -6.29
CA THR A 231 22.37 13.56 -5.29
C THR A 231 22.87 12.23 -5.83
N GLU A 232 23.78 11.59 -5.11
CA GLU A 232 24.27 10.26 -5.45
C GLU A 232 23.13 9.21 -5.51
N PRO A 233 23.32 8.10 -6.26
CA PRO A 233 22.43 6.96 -6.19
C PRO A 233 22.24 6.49 -4.75
N GLY A 234 21.02 6.05 -4.43
CA GLY A 234 20.62 5.91 -3.04
C GLY A 234 19.36 5.11 -2.82
N TYR A 235 19.03 4.97 -1.55
CA TYR A 235 17.81 4.39 -1.05
C TYR A 235 17.06 5.39 -0.18
N VAL A 236 15.76 5.50 -0.43
CA VAL A 236 14.80 6.17 0.45
C VAL A 236 13.96 5.08 1.11
N VAL A 237 14.03 4.96 2.43
CA VAL A 237 13.34 3.93 3.20
C VAL A 237 12.24 4.59 4.02
N TYR A 238 10.99 4.39 3.61
CA TYR A 238 9.83 4.85 4.37
C TYR A 238 9.57 3.90 5.53
N TYR A 239 9.85 4.34 6.76
CA TYR A 239 9.71 3.56 7.97
C TYR A 239 8.33 3.78 8.60
N ASN A 240 7.62 2.69 8.91
CA ASN A 240 6.23 2.68 9.35
C ASN A 240 6.04 1.91 10.67
N ARG A 241 7.00 2.03 11.59
CA ARG A 241 6.90 1.41 12.92
C ARG A 241 7.06 2.44 14.03
N PRO A 242 6.54 2.17 15.25
CA PRO A 242 6.52 3.14 16.34
C PRO A 242 7.90 3.60 16.80
N GLY A 243 8.97 2.83 16.58
CA GLY A 243 10.31 3.17 17.05
C GLY A 243 10.41 3.24 18.58
N ALA A 244 9.64 2.40 19.26
CA ALA A 244 9.47 2.43 20.72
C ALA A 244 10.63 1.77 21.48
N SER A 245 11.56 1.12 20.78
CA SER A 245 12.74 0.52 21.39
C SER A 245 13.96 0.56 20.46
N HIS A 246 15.16 0.58 21.05
CA HIS A 246 16.39 0.43 20.28
C HIS A 246 16.48 -0.94 19.61
N THR A 247 15.94 -2.00 20.23
CA THR A 247 15.96 -3.36 19.68
C THR A 247 15.20 -3.46 18.36
N GLU A 248 14.09 -2.74 18.22
CA GLU A 248 13.34 -2.63 16.97
C GLU A 248 14.21 -2.08 15.82
N PHE A 249 15.01 -1.06 16.12
CA PHE A 249 15.94 -0.48 15.16
C PHE A 249 17.17 -1.36 14.91
N GLU A 250 17.66 -2.10 15.91
CA GLU A 250 18.73 -3.09 15.71
C GLU A 250 18.32 -4.15 14.68
N TYR A 251 17.09 -4.70 14.79
CA TYR A 251 16.55 -5.62 13.79
C TYR A 251 16.38 -4.97 12.42
N PHE A 252 15.96 -3.71 12.38
CA PHE A 252 15.83 -2.98 11.12
C PHE A 252 17.21 -2.78 10.45
N LEU A 253 18.24 -2.38 11.19
CA LEU A 253 19.61 -2.25 10.69
C LEU A 253 20.18 -3.60 10.22
N ASP A 254 19.89 -4.69 10.94
CA ASP A 254 20.23 -6.06 10.52
C ASP A 254 19.59 -6.40 9.18
N SER A 255 18.32 -6.08 8.98
CA SER A 255 17.64 -6.25 7.69
C SER A 255 18.31 -5.45 6.56
N LEU A 256 18.64 -4.17 6.79
CA LEU A 256 19.32 -3.35 5.79
C LEU A 256 20.71 -3.90 5.43
N SER A 257 21.45 -4.41 6.43
CA SER A 257 22.74 -5.07 6.21
C SER A 257 22.61 -6.37 5.42
N ARG A 258 21.62 -7.21 5.73
CA ARG A 258 21.35 -8.45 4.98
C ARG A 258 21.04 -8.17 3.51
N TYR A 259 20.42 -7.03 3.22
CA TYR A 259 20.15 -6.57 1.85
C TYR A 259 21.36 -5.88 1.20
N GLN A 260 22.53 -5.90 1.85
CA GLN A 260 23.78 -5.28 1.41
C GLN A 260 23.65 -3.77 1.16
N MET A 261 22.65 -3.11 1.75
CA MET A 261 22.41 -1.69 1.55
C MET A 261 23.47 -0.84 2.24
N LEU A 262 23.93 -1.28 3.41
CA LEU A 262 24.96 -0.60 4.20
C LEU A 262 26.35 -0.72 3.54
N GLU A 263 26.61 -1.81 2.82
CA GLU A 263 27.89 -2.07 2.14
C GLU A 263 27.93 -1.57 0.68
N SER A 264 26.81 -1.05 0.16
CA SER A 264 26.67 -0.70 -1.27
C SER A 264 27.40 0.59 -1.71
N GLY A 265 27.91 1.40 -0.77
CA GLY A 265 28.45 2.73 -1.04
C GLY A 265 27.39 3.77 -1.45
N LYS A 266 26.10 3.40 -1.46
CA LYS A 266 24.98 4.29 -1.79
C LYS A 266 24.46 5.00 -0.55
N SER A 267 23.84 6.16 -0.75
CA SER A 267 23.19 6.90 0.35
C SER A 267 21.96 6.16 0.87
N VAL A 268 21.71 6.22 2.18
CA VAL A 268 20.51 5.65 2.81
C VAL A 268 19.80 6.75 3.59
N GLN A 269 18.54 7.02 3.21
CA GLN A 269 17.68 8.02 3.85
C GLN A 269 16.46 7.33 4.45
N ILE A 270 16.36 7.32 5.78
CA ILE A 270 15.19 6.80 6.48
C ILE A 270 14.20 7.94 6.71
N ARG A 271 12.94 7.71 6.32
CA ARG A 271 11.86 8.68 6.37
C ARG A 271 10.70 8.09 7.19
N VAL A 272 10.48 8.63 8.39
CA VAL A 272 9.46 8.13 9.32
C VAL A 272 8.08 8.62 8.89
N THR A 273 7.15 7.69 8.75
CA THR A 273 5.78 7.94 8.26
C THR A 273 4.68 7.54 9.24
N VAL A 274 5.05 6.95 10.38
CA VAL A 274 4.08 6.57 11.42
C VAL A 274 3.53 7.85 12.08
N PRO A 275 2.20 7.99 12.24
CA PRO A 275 1.60 9.20 12.81
C PRO A 275 1.89 9.36 14.32
N ASN A 276 2.00 8.24 15.04
CA ASN A 276 2.24 8.20 16.48
C ASN A 276 3.62 7.60 16.77
N ALA A 277 4.66 8.25 16.26
CA ALA A 277 6.04 7.89 16.56
C ALA A 277 6.32 8.04 18.06
N ASP A 278 7.14 7.15 18.62
CA ASP A 278 7.60 7.27 19.99
C ASP A 278 8.38 8.58 20.20
N PRO A 279 8.13 9.35 21.28
CA PRO A 279 8.84 10.60 21.53
C PRO A 279 10.37 10.44 21.62
N GLN A 280 10.84 9.25 22.00
CA GLN A 280 12.25 8.90 22.11
C GLN A 280 12.78 8.19 20.87
N MET A 281 12.03 8.12 19.76
CA MET A 281 12.41 7.41 18.53
C MET A 281 13.83 7.75 18.05
N VAL A 282 14.21 9.04 18.06
CA VAL A 282 15.56 9.48 17.65
C VAL A 282 16.63 8.95 18.60
N ALA A 283 16.37 8.97 19.91
CA ALA A 283 17.28 8.43 20.91
C ALA A 283 17.40 6.90 20.79
N ASN A 284 16.28 6.22 20.57
CA ASN A 284 16.22 4.78 20.33
C ASN A 284 17.01 4.39 19.07
N PHE A 285 16.86 5.14 17.98
CA PHE A 285 17.63 4.91 16.75
C PHE A 285 19.13 5.13 16.97
N LYS A 286 19.52 6.19 17.69
CA LYS A 286 20.93 6.43 18.03
C LYS A 286 21.52 5.31 18.88
N ALA A 287 20.80 4.89 19.92
CA ALA A 287 21.21 3.76 20.77
C ALA A 287 21.35 2.46 19.97
N ALA A 288 20.46 2.23 19.00
CA ALA A 288 20.54 1.07 18.12
C ALA A 288 21.81 1.10 17.25
N LYS A 289 22.17 2.25 16.66
CA LYS A 289 23.43 2.39 15.90
C LYS A 289 24.65 2.03 16.73
N GLU A 290 24.73 2.56 17.96
CA GLU A 290 25.85 2.29 18.87
C GLU A 290 25.93 0.81 19.27
N ARG A 291 24.79 0.18 19.55
CA ARG A 291 24.72 -1.24 19.93
C ARG A 291 25.02 -2.16 18.75
N TYR A 292 24.52 -1.83 17.57
CA TYR A 292 24.77 -2.59 16.35
C TYR A 292 26.25 -2.51 15.94
N ALA A 293 26.87 -1.33 16.00
CA ALA A 293 28.32 -1.17 15.80
C ALA A 293 29.15 -1.98 16.81
N LYS A 294 28.75 -1.96 18.09
CA LYS A 294 29.38 -2.74 19.15
C LYS A 294 29.29 -4.25 18.89
N ALA A 295 28.14 -4.76 18.46
CA ALA A 295 27.94 -6.18 18.15
C ALA A 295 28.88 -6.66 17.04
N TRP A 296 29.33 -5.75 16.19
CA TRP A 296 30.26 -5.98 15.08
C TRP A 296 31.73 -5.71 15.45
N GLY A 297 32.03 -5.45 16.71
CA GLY A 297 33.40 -5.23 17.20
C GLY A 297 33.94 -3.81 17.02
N PHE A 298 33.07 -2.80 16.89
CA PHE A 298 33.46 -1.39 16.70
C PHE A 298 34.33 -1.14 15.46
N ASP A 299 33.95 -1.75 14.33
CA ASP A 299 34.60 -1.48 13.06
C ASP A 299 34.38 0.00 12.65
N PRO A 300 35.46 0.82 12.55
CA PRO A 300 35.33 2.25 12.24
C PRO A 300 34.69 2.56 10.88
N ILE A 301 34.84 1.65 9.90
CA ILE A 301 34.24 1.80 8.58
C ILE A 301 32.73 1.66 8.71
N ARG A 302 32.27 0.64 9.44
CA ARG A 302 30.85 0.37 9.67
C ARG A 302 30.19 1.45 10.50
N GLU A 303 30.88 2.01 11.49
CA GLU A 303 30.40 3.18 12.23
C GLU A 303 30.20 4.39 11.31
N THR A 304 31.13 4.64 10.40
CA THR A 304 31.01 5.72 9.41
C THR A 304 29.77 5.54 8.54
N VAL A 305 29.54 4.31 8.05
CA VAL A 305 28.34 3.94 7.27
C VAL A 305 27.06 4.18 8.06
N LEU A 306 26.98 3.67 9.30
CA LEU A 306 25.78 3.84 10.14
C LEU A 306 25.52 5.32 10.47
N ASN A 307 26.58 6.11 10.64
CA ASN A 307 26.46 7.54 10.92
C ASN A 307 26.10 8.37 9.70
N ALA A 308 26.35 7.88 8.48
CA ALA A 308 25.93 8.52 7.24
C ALA A 308 24.43 8.35 6.94
N ILE A 309 23.73 7.45 7.64
CA ILE A 309 22.29 7.24 7.46
C ILE A 309 21.53 8.50 7.91
N SER A 310 20.78 9.10 6.97
CA SER A 310 19.85 10.19 7.30
C SER A 310 18.58 9.61 7.94
N PHE A 311 18.03 10.29 8.94
CA PHE A 311 16.84 9.88 9.67
C PHE A 311 15.95 11.09 9.94
N GLU A 312 14.81 11.19 9.25
CA GLU A 312 13.92 12.34 9.30
C GLU A 312 12.46 11.91 9.38
N ALA A 313 11.63 12.71 10.06
CA ALA A 313 10.18 12.55 10.01
C ALA A 313 9.59 13.22 8.76
N VAL A 314 8.64 12.56 8.11
CA VAL A 314 7.90 13.14 7.00
C VAL A 314 6.74 13.96 7.57
N THR A 315 6.61 15.22 7.11
CA THR A 315 5.41 16.01 7.38
C THR A 315 4.20 15.34 6.76
N ALA A 316 3.26 14.89 7.60
CA ALA A 316 2.01 14.30 7.16
C ALA A 316 1.23 15.29 6.30
N VAL A 317 0.71 14.80 5.18
CA VAL A 317 -0.17 15.55 4.27
C VAL A 317 -1.52 14.85 4.29
N THR A 318 -2.57 15.63 4.53
CA THR A 318 -3.95 15.16 4.43
C THR A 318 -4.54 15.63 3.10
N ASP A 319 -5.35 14.79 2.47
CA ASP A 319 -6.07 15.21 1.28
C ASP A 319 -7.05 16.35 1.59
N SER A 320 -7.23 17.27 0.65
CA SER A 320 -8.20 18.37 0.77
C SER A 320 -9.50 18.07 0.02
N TYR A 321 -9.74 16.80 -0.33
CA TYR A 321 -10.90 16.42 -1.10
C TYR A 321 -12.15 16.54 -0.24
N ASN A 322 -13.01 17.51 -0.59
CA ASN A 322 -14.29 17.66 0.09
C ASN A 322 -15.45 17.62 -0.92
N PRO A 323 -16.63 17.11 -0.52
CA PRO A 323 -17.79 17.00 -1.42
C PRO A 323 -18.31 18.34 -1.94
N GLY A 324 -18.06 19.43 -1.20
CA GLY A 324 -18.51 20.78 -1.54
C GLY A 324 -17.78 21.36 -2.74
N TRP A 325 -16.48 21.09 -2.87
CA TRP A 325 -15.62 21.58 -3.96
C TRP A 325 -15.83 20.76 -5.23
N MET A 326 -16.07 19.45 -5.10
CA MET A 326 -16.40 18.55 -6.22
C MET A 326 -17.77 18.84 -6.83
N GLY A 327 -18.67 19.49 -6.09
CA GLY A 327 -20.01 19.88 -6.55
C GLY A 327 -20.06 21.13 -7.43
N TRP A 328 -18.96 21.88 -7.55
CA TRP A 328 -18.86 23.02 -8.47
C TRP A 328 -18.57 22.50 -9.87
N ARG A 329 -19.61 22.02 -10.56
CA ARG A 329 -19.55 21.67 -11.98
C ARG A 329 -20.04 22.86 -12.81
N ASN A 330 -19.29 23.21 -13.84
CA ASN A 330 -19.72 24.18 -14.87
C ASN A 330 -20.92 23.65 -15.66
#